data_AF-A0A4R1YI43-F1
#
_entry.id   AF-A0A4R1YI43-F1
#
_cell.length_a   1.000
_cell.length_b   1.000
_cell.length_c   1.000
_cell.angle_alpha   90.00
_cell.angle_beta   90.00
_cell.angle_gamma   90.00
#
_symmetry.space_group_name_H-M   'P 1'
#
loop_
_entity.id
_entity.type
_entity.pdbx_description
1 polymer ?
#
loop_
_entity_poly.entity_id
_entity_poly.type
_entity_poly.pdbx_seq_one_letter_code
_entity_poly.pdbx_strand_id
1 'polypeptide(L)' 'MTKTTVSAAVKDIPSNPDGPREIIRVMMQVVLEAEMEQALGASKSVRTSERLGYRSGAMAAR' A
#
# COMPACT_ATOMS: atom_id res chain seq x y z
N MET A 1 11.53 5.68 -10.22
CA MET A 1 10.99 4.43 -10.81
C MET A 1 9.47 4.43 -10.67
N THR A 2 8.70 5.07 -11.55
CA THR A 2 7.24 5.14 -11.32
C THR A 2 6.40 4.97 -12.58
N LYS A 3 6.85 5.46 -13.74
CA LYS A 3 6.05 5.41 -14.97
C LYS A 3 6.17 4.08 -15.73
N THR A 4 7.35 3.47 -15.73
CA THR A 4 7.66 2.28 -16.57
C THR A 4 7.06 0.99 -16.01
N THR A 5 7.02 0.83 -14.68
CA THR A 5 6.54 -0.39 -14.01
C THR A 5 5.03 -0.57 -14.15
N VAL A 6 4.26 0.53 -14.05
CA VAL A 6 2.80 0.49 -14.21
C VAL A 6 2.41 0.16 -15.66
N SER A 7 3.12 0.73 -16.64
CA SER A 7 2.83 0.49 -18.06
C SER A 7 3.11 -0.95 -18.51
N ALA A 8 4.12 -1.60 -17.94
CA ALA A 8 4.41 -3.01 -18.22
C ALA A 8 3.33 -3.92 -17.65
N ALA A 9 2.92 -3.69 -16.39
CA ALA A 9 1.85 -4.44 -15.74
C ALA A 9 0.50 -4.33 -16.46
N VAL A 10 0.21 -3.17 -17.08
CA VAL A 10 -1.02 -2.95 -17.84
C VAL A 10 -1.07 -3.76 -19.14
N LYS A 11 0.08 -4.02 -19.75
CA LYS A 11 0.16 -4.74 -21.03
C LYS A 11 -0.15 -6.24 -20.89
N ASP A 12 0.10 -6.80 -19.71
CA ASP A 12 -0.05 -8.24 -19.43
C ASP A 12 -1.41 -8.61 -18.81
N ILE A 13 -2.28 -7.63 -18.54
CA ILE A 13 -3.65 -7.83 -18.02
C ILE A 13 -4.46 -8.85 -18.83
N PRO A 14 -4.48 -8.84 -20.17
CA PRO A 14 -5.38 -9.72 -20.93
C PRO A 14 -5.02 -11.21 -20.78
N SER A 15 -3.76 -11.50 -20.46
CA SER A 15 -3.23 -12.86 -20.31
C SER A 15 -3.25 -13.35 -18.85
N ASN A 16 -3.53 -12.46 -17.89
CA ASN A 16 -3.59 -12.79 -16.48
C ASN A 16 -5.02 -12.58 -15.95
N PRO A 17 -5.76 -13.65 -15.61
CA PRO A 17 -7.13 -13.52 -15.08
C PRO A 17 -7.20 -12.69 -13.79
N ASP A 18 -6.10 -12.61 -13.03
CA ASP A 18 -5.99 -11.78 -11.82
C ASP A 18 -5.42 -10.37 -12.08
N GLY A 19 -4.98 -10.08 -13.31
CA GLY A 19 -4.36 -8.81 -13.69
C GLY A 19 -5.18 -7.57 -13.31
N PRO A 20 -6.49 -7.51 -13.63
CA PRO A 20 -7.33 -6.38 -13.23
C PRO A 20 -7.43 -6.22 -11.70
N ARG A 21 -7.49 -7.35 -10.97
CA ARG A 21 -7.60 -7.35 -9.51
C ARG A 21 -6.33 -6.80 -8.86
N GLU A 22 -5.17 -7.19 -9.36
CA GLU A 22 -3.88 -6.69 -8.86
C GLU A 22 -3.68 -5.21 -9.16
N ILE A 23 -4.15 -4.71 -10.31
CA ILE A 23 -4.10 -3.28 -10.61
C ILE A 23 -4.96 -2.49 -9.64
N ILE A 24 -6.20 -2.92 -9.40
CA ILE A 24 -7.08 -2.25 -8.45
C ILE A 24 -6.44 -2.26 -7.05
N ARG A 25 -5.89 -3.40 -6.62
CA ARG A 25 -5.19 -3.51 -5.34
C ARG A 25 -4.04 -2.51 -5.24
N VAL A 26 -3.18 -2.44 -6.26
CA VAL A 26 -2.02 -1.52 -6.27
C VAL A 26 -2.48 -0.07 -6.28
N MET A 27 -3.48 0.28 -7.08
CA MET A 27 -4.02 1.64 -7.12
C MET A 27 -4.61 2.05 -5.78
N MET A 28 -5.43 1.19 -5.16
CA MET A 28 -5.98 1.44 -3.83
C MET A 28 -4.88 1.62 -2.79
N GLN A 29 -3.82 0.82 -2.87
CA GLN A 29 -2.69 0.91 -1.96
C GLN A 29 -1.96 2.26 -2.09
N VAL A 30 -1.76 2.75 -3.31
CA VAL A 30 -1.12 4.06 -3.56
C VAL A 30 -1.99 5.19 -3.02
N VAL A 31 -3.31 5.15 -3.24
CA VAL A 31 -4.24 6.16 -2.72
C VAL A 31 -4.21 6.19 -1.19
N LEU A 32 -4.33 5.02 -0.55
CA LEU A 32 -4.28 4.91 0.91
C LEU A 32 -2.95 5.40 1.50
N GLU A 33 -1.82 5.10 0.85
CA GLU A 33 -0.51 5.57 1.32
C GLU A 33 -0.38 7.09 1.24
N ALA A 34 -0.89 7.70 0.16
CA ALA A 34 -0.92 9.16 0.03
C ALA A 34 -1.85 9.80 1.08
N GLU A 35 -3.02 9.21 1.34
CA GLU A 35 -3.93 9.65 2.39
C GLU A 35 -3.29 9.52 3.79
N MET A 36 -2.59 8.42 4.07
CA MET A 36 -1.87 8.23 5.33
C MET A 36 -0.76 9.26 5.54
N GLU A 37 0.00 9.56 4.48
CA GLU A 37 1.05 10.58 4.56
C GLU A 37 0.47 11.97 4.79
N GLN A 38 -0.65 12.30 4.16
CA GLN A 38 -1.32 13.59 4.36
C GLN A 38 -1.97 13.71 5.74
N ALA A 39 -2.64 12.65 6.21
CA ALA A 39 -3.41 12.69 7.45
C ALA A 39 -2.53 12.49 8.70
N LEU A 40 -1.50 11.65 8.61
CA LEU A 40 -0.71 11.20 9.75
C LEU A 40 0.79 11.51 9.59
N GLY A 41 1.24 12.02 8.45
CA GLY A 41 2.67 12.22 8.18
C GLY A 41 3.48 10.93 8.12
N ALA A 42 2.84 9.79 7.83
CA ALA A 42 3.46 8.47 7.91
C ALA A 42 3.28 7.67 6.63
N SER A 43 4.41 7.16 6.12
CA SER A 43 4.42 6.22 5.01
C SER A 43 3.91 4.83 5.42
N LYS A 44 3.68 3.96 4.43
CA LYS A 44 3.28 2.57 4.66
C LYS A 44 4.18 1.88 5.68
N SER A 45 3.56 1.15 6.62
CA SER A 45 4.24 0.40 7.68
C SER A 45 5.05 1.25 8.67
N VAL A 46 5.06 2.58 8.52
CA VAL A 46 5.58 3.52 9.52
C VAL A 46 4.55 3.70 10.62
N ARG A 47 5.02 3.82 11.86
CA ARG A 47 4.16 4.00 13.04
C ARG A 47 4.28 5.42 13.55
N THR A 48 3.15 6.04 13.86
CA THR A 48 3.09 7.35 14.51
C THR A 48 2.82 7.20 16.01
N SER A 49 3.23 8.20 16.80
CA SER A 49 2.95 8.22 18.25
C SER A 49 1.47 8.34 18.57
N GLU A 50 0.66 8.80 17.61
CA GLU A 50 -0.79 9.00 17.74
C GLU A 50 -1.61 7.71 17.54
N ARG A 51 -0.97 6.55 17.35
CA ARG A 51 -1.67 5.29 17.14
C ARG A 51 -2.46 4.88 18.41
N LEU A 52 -3.78 5.05 18.37
CA LEU A 52 -4.71 4.63 19.42
C LEU A 52 -5.23 3.21 19.13
N GLY A 53 -4.73 2.17 19.84
CA GLY A 53 -5.25 0.81 19.69
C GLY A 53 -4.58 -0.26 20.56
N TYR A 54 -5.37 -1.27 20.97
CA TYR A 54 -4.97 -2.42 21.78
C TYR A 54 -3.80 -3.19 21.13
N ARG A 55 -2.79 -3.54 21.92
CA ARG A 55 -1.66 -4.39 21.50
C ARG A 55 -2.14 -5.84 21.43
N SER A 56 -2.21 -6.45 20.25
CA SER A 56 -2.09 -7.91 20.16
C SER A 56 -0.63 -8.25 20.49
N GLY A 57 -0.42 -8.83 21.67
CA GLY A 57 0.90 -9.13 22.20
C GLY A 57 1.66 -10.12 21.33
N ALA A 58 2.46 -9.64 20.39
CA ALA A 58 3.50 -10.40 19.70
C ALA A 58 4.69 -9.53 19.23
N MET A 59 4.70 -8.23 19.56
CA MET A 59 5.86 -7.37 19.34
C MET A 59 6.20 -6.68 20.66
N ALA A 60 6.69 -7.48 21.61
CA ALA A 60 7.46 -6.96 22.73
C ALA A 60 8.85 -6.55 22.22
N ALA A 61 9.36 -5.49 22.83
CA ALA A 61 10.59 -4.78 22.53
C ALA A 61 11.79 -5.66 22.16
N ARG A 62 12.57 -5.18 21.18
CA ARG A 62 14.02 -5.27 21.19
C ARG A 62 14.57 -3.87 21.38
#